data_AF-A0A2V5S2Q9-F1
#
_entry.id   AF-A0A2V5S2Q9-F1
#
_cell.length_a   1.000
_cell.length_b   1.000
_cell.length_c   1.000
_cell.angle_alpha   90.00
_cell.angle_beta   90.00
_cell.angle_gamma   90.00
#
_symmetry.space_group_name_H-M   'P 1'
#
loop_
_entity.id
_entity.type
_entity.pdbx_description
1 polymer ?
#
loop_
_entity_poly.entity_id
_entity_poly.type
_entity_poly.pdbx_seq_one_letter_code
_entity_poly.pdbx_strand_id
1 'polypeptide(L)'
;MVVDPPRYKFQEQSNEVDVVVPIHEGRQYFFGSIVFTGQTIYGAEALRGQIIDLLQRPYTDARVEDIPRRLEAYFKARGYYDVKVDASGAPEEAVNGHVPVEITISPGPVYHFDGVTVNGLTRLHPSFVSKRFTRLRGKTYSPDVLDERFRTLMKTGQFNLLQIKPVPVDGHLLRLDISAEEAKSKEFGFWVGFDTYEGALAGVQVGDRDLFGYGRPVTASIEVSQRSYRGEILYQDPFFLDTDFVFTARAAALTFNYDGYTKFELGGRFELSRKITKNDEAALIFSVRRVKITDSEIKPEFLLGPTKYFVNTVGLTNTLDFRESPYVNPRGFLINNTLDV
;
A
#
# COMPACT_ATOMS: atom_id res chain seq x y z
N MET A 1 -24.83 24.73 19.65
CA MET A 1 -24.97 25.41 18.34
C MET A 1 -26.33 25.07 17.82
N VAL A 2 -27.13 26.06 17.41
CA VAL A 2 -28.41 25.81 16.73
C VAL A 2 -28.25 26.29 15.30
N VAL A 3 -28.52 25.40 14.36
CA VAL A 3 -28.51 25.71 12.93
C VAL A 3 -29.96 25.85 12.51
N ASP A 4 -30.33 27.04 12.06
CA ASP A 4 -31.67 27.27 11.53
C ASP A 4 -31.82 26.60 10.16
N PRO A 5 -33.05 26.30 9.72
CA PRO A 5 -33.30 25.82 8.38
C PRO A 5 -32.67 26.76 7.33
N PRO A 6 -32.01 26.20 6.29
CA PRO A 6 -31.42 27.00 5.22
C PRO A 6 -32.48 27.85 4.53
N ARG A 7 -32.14 29.10 4.26
CA ARG A 7 -32.97 30.05 3.50
C ARG A 7 -32.43 30.12 2.08
N TYR A 8 -33.31 29.90 1.11
CA TYR A 8 -32.97 29.92 -0.31
C TYR A 8 -33.47 31.22 -0.94
N LYS A 9 -32.60 31.90 -1.68
CA LYS A 9 -32.97 33.06 -2.50
C LYS A 9 -32.57 32.79 -3.95
N PHE A 10 -33.56 32.50 -4.78
CA PHE A 10 -33.39 32.30 -6.22
C PHE A 10 -33.24 33.65 -6.89
N GLN A 11 -32.22 33.85 -7.71
CA GLN A 11 -32.05 35.08 -8.47
C GLN A 11 -32.78 34.94 -9.81
N GLU A 12 -33.86 35.69 -10.04
CA GLU A 12 -34.72 35.50 -11.23
C GLU A 12 -34.04 35.79 -12.59
N GLN A 13 -32.86 36.44 -12.58
CA GLN A 13 -32.12 36.84 -13.79
C GLN A 13 -30.89 35.97 -14.09
N SER A 14 -30.55 35.02 -13.21
CA SER A 14 -29.44 34.08 -13.38
C SER A 14 -29.87 32.67 -12.94
N ASN A 15 -29.17 31.63 -13.37
CA ASN A 15 -29.40 30.27 -12.84
C ASN A 15 -28.70 30.07 -11.47
N GLU A 16 -28.59 31.12 -10.66
CA GLU A 16 -27.89 31.09 -9.37
C GLU A 16 -28.88 31.09 -8.20
N VAL A 17 -28.51 30.40 -7.12
CA VAL A 17 -29.29 30.30 -5.88
C VAL A 17 -28.39 30.63 -4.71
N ASP A 18 -28.75 31.67 -3.97
CA ASP A 18 -28.09 32.00 -2.72
C ASP A 18 -28.65 31.11 -1.60
N VAL A 19 -27.78 30.36 -0.92
CA VAL A 19 -28.15 29.55 0.25
C VAL A 19 -27.58 30.22 1.50
N VAL A 20 -28.47 30.76 2.34
CA VAL A 20 -28.10 31.39 3.62
C VAL A 20 -28.47 30.44 4.75
N VAL A 21 -27.47 30.01 5.51
CA VAL A 21 -27.66 29.17 6.70
C VAL A 21 -27.40 30.02 7.94
N PRO A 22 -28.43 30.49 8.67
CA PRO A 22 -28.23 31.20 9.91
C PRO A 22 -27.70 30.24 10.99
N ILE A 23 -26.60 30.61 11.63
CA ILE A 23 -25.98 29.82 12.70
C ILE A 23 -26.02 30.65 13.97
N HIS A 24 -26.58 30.08 15.03
CA HIS A 24 -26.51 30.62 16.38
C HIS A 24 -25.40 29.89 17.15
N GLU A 25 -24.26 30.57 17.27
CA GLU A 25 -23.11 30.09 18.04
C GLU A 25 -23.43 30.12 19.54
N GLY A 26 -23.34 28.95 20.17
CA GLY A 26 -23.51 28.83 21.62
C GLY A 26 -22.18 29.05 22.34
N ARG A 27 -22.19 28.90 23.67
CA ARG A 27 -20.95 28.93 24.45
C ARG A 27 -20.04 27.78 24.02
N GLN A 28 -18.77 28.10 23.75
CA GLN A 28 -17.75 27.11 23.45
C GLN A 28 -17.32 26.40 24.74
N TYR A 29 -17.33 25.07 24.71
CA TYR A 29 -16.86 24.23 25.80
C TYR A 29 -15.47 23.65 25.47
N PHE A 30 -14.74 23.24 26.50
CA PHE A 30 -13.45 22.55 26.42
C PHE A 30 -13.48 21.27 27.27
N PHE A 31 -12.55 20.36 27.05
CA PHE A 31 -12.42 19.16 27.88
C PHE A 31 -11.89 19.51 29.27
N GLY A 32 -12.59 19.08 30.31
CA GLY A 32 -12.22 19.26 31.71
C GLY A 32 -11.45 18.07 32.28
N SER A 33 -11.83 17.64 33.49
CA SER A 33 -11.28 16.44 34.12
C SER A 33 -11.61 15.20 33.28
N ILE A 34 -10.59 14.37 33.04
CA ILE A 34 -10.75 13.08 32.38
C ILE A 34 -10.51 12.00 33.42
N VAL A 35 -11.54 11.19 33.67
CA VAL A 35 -11.47 10.10 34.65
C VAL A 35 -11.54 8.78 33.89
N PHE A 36 -10.57 7.91 34.14
CA PHE A 36 -10.56 6.55 33.60
C PHE A 36 -11.03 5.59 34.68
N THR A 37 -12.10 4.84 34.41
CA THR A 37 -12.70 3.86 35.30
C THR A 37 -12.69 2.46 34.67
N GLY A 38 -13.04 1.43 35.43
CA GLY A 38 -13.02 0.04 34.99
C GLY A 38 -11.69 -0.68 35.25
N GLN A 39 -11.33 -1.63 34.38
CA GLN A 39 -10.11 -2.43 34.51
C GLN A 39 -8.99 -1.81 33.66
N THR A 40 -8.27 -0.85 34.24
CA THR A 40 -7.19 -0.15 33.54
C THR A 40 -5.88 -0.93 33.66
N ILE A 41 -5.51 -1.65 32.60
CA ILE A 41 -4.22 -2.36 32.50
C ILE A 41 -3.07 -1.37 32.27
N TYR A 42 -3.36 -0.24 31.63
CA TYR A 42 -2.41 0.84 31.38
C TYR A 42 -2.72 2.06 32.26
N GLY A 43 -1.69 2.81 32.65
CA GLY A 43 -1.85 4.01 33.46
C GLY A 43 -2.62 5.12 32.73
N ALA A 44 -3.31 5.97 33.50
CA ALA A 44 -4.13 7.07 32.97
C ALA A 44 -3.33 8.04 32.09
N GLU A 45 -2.05 8.27 32.38
CA GLU A 45 -1.17 9.12 31.56
C GLU A 45 -0.96 8.53 30.16
N ALA A 46 -0.70 7.22 30.07
CA ALA A 46 -0.51 6.52 28.79
C ALA A 46 -1.78 6.55 27.94
N LEU A 47 -2.95 6.36 28.56
CA LEU A 47 -4.26 6.42 27.91
C LEU A 47 -4.59 7.84 27.45
N ARG A 48 -4.34 8.85 28.30
CA ARG A 48 -4.52 10.26 27.97
C ARG A 48 -3.64 10.68 26.79
N GLY A 49 -2.41 10.16 26.72
CA GLY A 49 -1.51 10.39 25.60
C GLY A 49 -2.05 9.95 24.24
N GLN A 50 -2.92 8.93 24.18
CA GLN A 50 -3.51 8.46 22.91
C GLN A 50 -4.62 9.35 22.37
N ILE A 51 -5.19 10.21 23.22
CA ILE A 51 -6.33 11.08 22.90
C ILE A 51 -6.00 12.57 23.06
N ILE A 52 -4.74 12.93 23.32
CA ILE A 52 -4.33 14.28 23.68
C ILE A 52 -4.70 15.33 22.63
N ASP A 53 -4.61 14.98 21.34
CA ASP A 53 -4.94 15.86 20.22
C ASP A 53 -6.45 16.12 20.10
N LEU A 54 -7.28 15.19 20.58
CA LEU A 54 -8.73 15.41 20.72
C LEU A 54 -9.01 16.37 21.88
N LEU A 55 -8.33 16.16 23.01
CA LEU A 55 -8.52 16.95 24.24
C LEU A 55 -8.05 18.40 24.12
N GLN A 56 -7.08 18.70 23.24
CA GLN A 56 -6.60 20.06 22.99
C GLN A 56 -7.55 20.90 22.12
N ARG A 57 -8.58 20.27 21.53
CA ARG A 57 -9.59 20.95 20.71
C ARG A 57 -10.82 21.27 21.57
N PRO A 58 -11.74 22.12 21.07
CA PRO A 58 -12.99 22.40 21.78
C PRO A 58 -13.78 21.11 22.06
N TYR A 59 -14.56 21.07 23.12
CA TYR A 59 -15.46 19.96 23.37
C TYR A 59 -16.56 19.90 22.30
N THR A 60 -16.84 18.69 21.80
CA THR A 60 -17.99 18.36 20.96
C THR A 60 -18.35 16.90 21.18
N ASP A 61 -19.62 16.54 21.11
CA ASP A 61 -20.07 15.15 21.32
C ASP A 61 -19.40 14.19 20.32
N ALA A 62 -19.26 14.59 19.06
CA ALA A 62 -18.51 13.82 18.04
C ALA A 62 -17.05 13.51 18.43
N ARG A 63 -16.40 14.38 19.21
CA ARG A 63 -15.02 14.13 19.71
C ARG A 63 -15.02 13.18 20.90
N VAL A 64 -16.06 13.20 21.72
CA VAL A 64 -16.24 12.22 22.80
C VAL A 64 -16.47 10.83 22.20
N GLU A 65 -17.29 10.73 21.15
CA GLU A 65 -17.53 9.48 20.40
C GLU A 65 -16.27 8.94 19.71
N ASP A 66 -15.30 9.80 19.38
CA ASP A 66 -14.02 9.40 18.82
C ASP A 66 -13.05 8.79 19.87
N ILE A 67 -13.23 9.08 21.17
CA ILE A 67 -12.34 8.59 22.25
C ILE A 67 -12.36 7.06 22.33
N PRO A 68 -13.52 6.37 22.41
CA PRO A 68 -13.60 4.93 22.39
C PRO A 68 -12.84 4.30 21.23
N ARG A 69 -13.06 4.80 20.02
CA ARG A 69 -12.42 4.28 18.80
C ARG A 69 -10.89 4.29 18.89
N ARG A 70 -10.30 5.35 19.45
CA ARG A 70 -8.84 5.44 19.61
C ARG A 70 -8.29 4.52 20.68
N LEU A 71 -8.96 4.47 21.84
CA LEU A 71 -8.53 3.63 22.93
C LEU A 71 -8.71 2.15 22.57
N GLU A 72 -9.83 1.76 21.99
CA GLU A 72 -10.01 0.40 21.46
C GLU A 72 -8.93 0.02 20.46
N ALA A 73 -8.57 0.90 19.51
CA ALA A 73 -7.47 0.63 18.58
C ALA A 73 -6.14 0.40 19.32
N TYR A 74 -5.83 1.20 20.34
CA TYR A 74 -4.63 1.06 21.17
C TYR A 74 -4.57 -0.30 21.90
N PHE A 75 -5.70 -0.76 22.44
CA PHE A 75 -5.82 -2.05 23.11
C PHE A 75 -5.81 -3.21 22.10
N LYS A 76 -6.56 -3.14 21.00
CA LYS A 76 -6.61 -4.17 19.95
C LYS A 76 -5.25 -4.41 19.32
N ALA A 77 -4.45 -3.36 19.11
CA ALA A 77 -3.06 -3.48 18.62
C ALA A 77 -2.13 -4.29 19.56
N ARG A 78 -2.56 -4.55 20.80
CA ARG A 78 -1.85 -5.32 21.82
C ARG A 78 -2.56 -6.63 22.19
N GLY A 79 -3.51 -7.07 21.36
CA GLY A 79 -4.17 -8.37 21.49
C GLY A 79 -5.50 -8.38 22.22
N TYR A 80 -5.96 -7.25 22.76
CA TYR A 80 -7.25 -7.16 23.43
C TYR A 80 -8.38 -7.03 22.40
N TYR A 81 -8.77 -8.15 21.78
CA TYR A 81 -9.76 -8.18 20.70
C TYR A 81 -11.15 -7.72 21.14
N ASP A 82 -11.59 -8.20 22.31
CA ASP A 82 -12.92 -7.94 22.91
C ASP A 82 -12.97 -6.65 23.75
N VAL A 83 -11.96 -5.78 23.65
CA VAL A 83 -11.95 -4.52 24.41
C VAL A 83 -13.21 -3.71 24.10
N LYS A 84 -13.83 -3.20 25.16
CA LYS A 84 -14.93 -2.25 25.10
C LYS A 84 -14.51 -0.97 25.82
N VAL A 85 -14.74 0.16 25.17
CA VAL A 85 -14.53 1.47 25.77
C VAL A 85 -15.80 2.28 25.61
N ASP A 86 -16.26 2.86 26.70
CA ASP A 86 -17.39 3.78 26.71
C ASP A 86 -16.88 5.14 27.22
N ALA A 87 -17.29 6.22 26.56
CA ALA A 87 -16.95 7.58 26.96
C ALA A 87 -18.20 8.43 27.03
N SER A 88 -18.38 9.15 28.14
CA SER A 88 -19.49 10.05 28.36
C SER A 88 -19.00 11.40 28.86
N GLY A 89 -19.35 12.47 28.15
CA GLY A 89 -19.21 13.83 28.64
C GLY A 89 -20.48 14.27 29.36
N ALA A 90 -20.34 15.07 30.41
CA ALA A 90 -21.48 15.68 31.14
C ALA A 90 -21.43 17.21 31.01
N PRO A 91 -21.91 17.79 29.88
CA PRO A 91 -21.88 19.25 29.66
C PRO A 91 -22.59 20.06 30.74
N GLU A 92 -23.62 19.49 31.37
CA GLU A 92 -24.37 20.06 32.48
C GLU A 92 -23.54 20.21 33.76
N GLU A 93 -22.48 19.41 33.93
CA GLU A 93 -21.54 19.48 35.05
C GLU A 93 -20.33 20.39 34.75
N ALA A 94 -20.36 21.13 33.64
CA ALA A 94 -19.22 21.91 33.21
C ALA A 94 -18.88 23.06 34.17
N VAL A 95 -17.62 23.12 34.60
CA VAL A 95 -17.09 24.20 35.45
C VAL A 95 -16.22 25.12 34.60
N ASN A 96 -16.53 26.42 34.57
CA ASN A 96 -15.80 27.42 33.76
C ASN A 96 -15.67 27.02 32.27
N GLY A 97 -16.72 26.44 31.69
CA GLY A 97 -16.74 25.99 30.30
C GLY A 97 -15.92 24.71 30.05
N HIS A 98 -15.47 24.00 31.09
CA HIS A 98 -14.75 22.74 30.97
C HIS A 98 -15.66 21.58 31.36
N VAL A 99 -15.92 20.68 30.40
CA VAL A 99 -16.83 19.53 30.53
C VAL A 99 -16.08 18.33 31.08
N PRO A 100 -16.47 17.75 32.23
CA PRO A 100 -15.88 16.50 32.70
C PRO A 100 -16.24 15.35 31.75
N VAL A 101 -15.29 14.43 31.53
CA VAL A 101 -15.49 13.23 30.71
C VAL A 101 -15.05 12.01 31.49
N GLU A 102 -15.96 11.05 31.61
CA GLU A 102 -15.69 9.73 32.17
C GLU A 102 -15.46 8.73 31.03
N ILE A 103 -14.43 7.89 31.18
CA ILE A 103 -14.08 6.85 30.22
C ILE A 103 -13.99 5.52 30.96
N THR A 104 -14.92 4.62 30.68
CA THR A 104 -14.94 3.27 31.25
C THR A 104 -14.28 2.29 30.28
N ILE A 105 -13.30 1.50 30.76
CA ILE A 105 -12.56 0.55 29.93
C ILE A 105 -12.71 -0.88 30.47
N SER A 106 -13.10 -1.79 29.57
CA SER A 106 -13.15 -3.23 29.79
C SER A 106 -12.28 -3.94 28.76
N PRO A 107 -11.01 -4.28 29.08
CA PRO A 107 -10.03 -4.76 28.10
C PRO A 107 -10.28 -6.19 27.61
N GLY A 108 -10.84 -7.06 28.45
CA GLY A 108 -10.97 -8.49 28.13
C GLY A 108 -9.63 -9.24 28.09
N PRO A 109 -9.60 -10.50 27.63
CA PRO A 109 -8.40 -11.31 27.55
C PRO A 109 -7.54 -10.96 26.32
N VAL A 110 -6.27 -11.38 26.35
CA VAL A 110 -5.35 -11.25 25.21
C VAL A 110 -5.55 -12.42 24.26
N TYR A 111 -5.86 -12.11 23.01
CA TYR A 111 -6.04 -13.09 21.95
C TYR A 111 -4.76 -13.35 21.15
N HIS A 112 -4.61 -14.59 20.69
CA HIS A 112 -3.51 -15.00 19.80
C HIS A 112 -4.06 -15.59 18.49
N PHE A 113 -3.27 -15.55 17.42
CA PHE A 113 -3.69 -16.16 16.15
C PHE A 113 -3.63 -17.70 16.23
N ASP A 114 -4.69 -18.39 15.83
CA ASP A 114 -4.70 -19.86 15.69
C ASP A 114 -4.29 -20.30 14.29
N GLY A 115 -5.01 -19.85 13.27
CA GLY A 115 -4.87 -20.33 11.91
C GLY A 115 -5.77 -19.57 10.96
N VAL A 116 -5.87 -20.07 9.73
CA VAL A 116 -6.65 -19.41 8.67
C VAL A 116 -7.49 -20.40 7.90
N THR A 117 -8.69 -19.96 7.51
CA THR A 117 -9.57 -20.64 6.56
C THR A 117 -9.62 -19.78 5.31
N VAL A 118 -9.44 -20.37 4.12
CA VAL A 118 -9.45 -19.62 2.85
C VAL A 118 -10.59 -20.13 1.96
N ASN A 119 -11.47 -19.23 1.55
CA ASN A 119 -12.65 -19.53 0.73
C ASN A 119 -12.75 -18.57 -0.47
N GLY A 120 -13.44 -19.00 -1.53
CA GLY A 120 -13.72 -18.19 -2.73
C GLY A 120 -12.66 -18.21 -3.82
N LEU A 121 -11.56 -18.95 -3.62
CA LEU A 121 -10.54 -19.18 -4.65
C LEU A 121 -10.96 -20.31 -5.60
N THR A 122 -10.75 -20.09 -6.90
CA THR A 122 -11.11 -21.03 -7.97
C THR A 122 -9.91 -21.41 -8.84
N ARG A 123 -9.05 -20.43 -9.20
CA ARG A 123 -7.84 -20.64 -9.99
C ARG A 123 -6.58 -20.59 -9.13
N LEU A 124 -6.54 -19.67 -8.17
CA LEU A 124 -5.38 -19.45 -7.32
C LEU A 124 -5.31 -20.53 -6.24
N HIS A 125 -4.15 -21.13 -6.05
CA HIS A 125 -3.97 -22.13 -5.00
C HIS A 125 -4.21 -21.51 -3.61
N PRO A 126 -4.96 -22.16 -2.70
CA PRO A 126 -5.19 -21.65 -1.35
C PRO A 126 -3.90 -21.39 -0.55
N SER A 127 -2.83 -22.13 -0.85
CA SER A 127 -1.50 -21.89 -0.29
C SER A 127 -0.95 -20.50 -0.62
N PHE A 128 -1.42 -19.87 -1.70
CA PHE A 128 -1.07 -18.49 -2.04
C PHE A 128 -1.43 -17.52 -0.92
N VAL A 129 -2.56 -17.77 -0.23
CA VAL A 129 -3.03 -16.92 0.87
C VAL A 129 -2.60 -17.51 2.21
N SER A 130 -2.82 -18.81 2.45
CA SER A 130 -2.69 -19.37 3.80
C SER A 130 -1.26 -19.31 4.35
N LYS A 131 -0.24 -19.54 3.52
CA LYS A 131 1.17 -19.49 3.92
C LYS A 131 1.61 -18.10 4.41
N ARG A 132 0.94 -17.03 4.01
CA ARG A 132 1.22 -15.63 4.43
C ARG A 132 0.81 -15.35 5.87
N PHE A 133 -0.01 -16.22 6.46
CA PHE A 133 -0.46 -16.11 7.84
C PHE A 133 0.13 -17.19 8.75
N THR A 134 0.77 -18.24 8.21
CA THR A 134 1.33 -19.35 9.01
C THR A 134 2.31 -18.88 10.08
N ARG A 135 3.14 -17.87 9.79
CA ARG A 135 4.10 -17.29 10.75
C ARG A 135 3.46 -16.46 11.87
N LEU A 136 2.15 -16.21 11.80
CA LEU A 136 1.40 -15.47 12.82
C LEU A 136 0.85 -16.39 13.90
N ARG A 137 0.70 -17.69 13.62
CA ARG A 137 0.18 -18.66 14.59
C ARG A 137 0.92 -18.57 15.93
N GLY A 138 0.16 -18.46 17.01
CA GLY A 138 0.64 -18.30 18.39
C GLY A 138 1.11 -16.89 18.75
N LYS A 139 1.21 -15.95 17.80
CA LYS A 139 1.53 -14.55 18.10
C LYS A 139 0.29 -13.80 18.59
N THR A 140 0.51 -12.78 19.40
CA THR A 140 -0.53 -11.86 19.86
C THR A 140 -1.24 -11.21 18.68
N TYR A 141 -2.56 -11.14 18.75
CA TYR A 141 -3.39 -10.49 17.75
C TYR A 141 -3.05 -9.00 17.62
N SER A 142 -3.00 -8.51 16.39
CA SER A 142 -2.95 -7.09 16.10
C SER A 142 -3.65 -6.80 14.77
N PRO A 143 -4.59 -5.83 14.73
CA PRO A 143 -5.22 -5.39 13.48
C PRO A 143 -4.20 -4.84 12.47
N ASP A 144 -3.12 -4.21 12.94
CA ASP A 144 -2.11 -3.58 12.07
C ASP A 144 -1.40 -4.63 11.21
N VAL A 145 -1.10 -5.79 11.80
CA VAL A 145 -0.50 -6.92 11.09
C VAL A 145 -1.45 -7.46 10.02
N LEU A 146 -2.76 -7.51 10.31
CA LEU A 146 -3.76 -7.96 9.34
C LEU A 146 -3.94 -6.96 8.20
N ASP A 147 -3.98 -5.66 8.50
CA ASP A 147 -4.05 -4.60 7.50
C ASP A 147 -2.81 -4.60 6.58
N GLU A 148 -1.62 -4.81 7.14
CA GLU A 148 -0.39 -4.96 6.35
C GLU A 148 -0.49 -6.16 5.39
N ARG A 149 -0.92 -7.33 5.88
CA ARG A 149 -1.09 -8.53 5.05
C ARG A 149 -2.17 -8.35 3.99
N PHE A 150 -3.30 -7.72 4.35
CA PHE A 150 -4.36 -7.34 3.43
C PHE A 150 -3.82 -6.45 2.30
N ARG A 151 -3.15 -5.34 2.62
CA ARG A 151 -2.58 -4.42 1.63
C ARG A 151 -1.56 -5.12 0.75
N THR A 152 -0.74 -5.98 1.31
CA THR A 152 0.29 -6.73 0.58
C THR A 152 -0.35 -7.69 -0.43
N LEU A 153 -1.37 -8.44 -0.01
CA LEU A 153 -2.12 -9.33 -0.90
C LEU A 153 -2.91 -8.56 -1.96
N MET A 154 -3.56 -7.46 -1.61
CA MET A 154 -4.28 -6.61 -2.59
C MET A 154 -3.34 -6.03 -3.65
N LYS A 155 -2.13 -5.61 -3.26
CA LYS A 155 -1.12 -5.07 -4.19
C LYS A 155 -0.65 -6.07 -5.24
N THR A 156 -0.82 -7.36 -5.01
CA THR A 156 -0.49 -8.39 -6.02
C THR A 156 -1.44 -8.37 -7.22
N GLY A 157 -2.60 -7.70 -7.11
CA GLY A 157 -3.57 -7.62 -8.19
C GLY A 157 -4.33 -8.92 -8.47
N GLN A 158 -4.25 -9.90 -7.56
CA GLN A 158 -4.90 -11.20 -7.68
C GLN A 158 -6.38 -11.20 -7.25
N PHE A 159 -6.82 -10.16 -6.55
CA PHE A 159 -8.15 -10.10 -5.92
C PHE A 159 -8.89 -8.82 -6.31
N ASN A 160 -10.17 -8.96 -6.70
CA ASN A 160 -11.10 -7.83 -6.78
C ASN A 160 -11.57 -7.43 -5.38
N LEU A 161 -11.84 -8.44 -4.55
CA LEU A 161 -12.28 -8.30 -3.17
C LEU A 161 -11.53 -9.29 -2.29
N LEU A 162 -11.02 -8.82 -1.15
CA LEU A 162 -10.42 -9.65 -0.12
C LEU A 162 -11.01 -9.21 1.22
N GLN A 163 -11.56 -10.17 1.97
CA GLN A 163 -12.07 -9.95 3.31
C GLN A 163 -11.33 -10.86 4.28
N ILE A 164 -10.78 -10.28 5.34
CA ILE A 164 -10.12 -11.02 6.43
C ILE A 164 -10.91 -10.75 7.69
N LYS A 165 -11.59 -11.78 8.21
CA LYS A 165 -12.42 -11.67 9.41
C LYS A 165 -11.81 -12.51 10.53
N PRO A 166 -11.36 -11.89 11.64
CA PRO A 166 -11.00 -12.63 12.84
C PRO A 166 -12.26 -13.22 13.49
N VAL A 167 -12.24 -14.53 13.75
CA VAL A 167 -13.33 -15.26 14.39
C VAL A 167 -12.79 -15.88 15.69
N PRO A 168 -13.38 -15.53 16.85
CA PRO A 168 -13.02 -16.15 18.12
C PRO A 168 -13.24 -17.67 18.10
N VAL A 169 -12.24 -18.39 18.59
CA VAL A 169 -12.31 -19.83 18.88
C VAL A 169 -11.82 -20.06 20.32
N ASP A 170 -12.08 -21.26 20.84
CA ASP A 170 -11.74 -21.61 22.22
C ASP A 170 -10.28 -21.34 22.59
N GLY A 171 -10.05 -20.96 23.85
CA GLY A 171 -8.72 -20.71 24.38
C GLY A 171 -8.15 -19.31 24.09
N HIS A 172 -9.00 -18.30 23.88
CA HIS A 172 -8.61 -16.93 23.53
C HIS A 172 -7.77 -16.89 22.25
N LEU A 173 -8.24 -17.63 21.24
CA LEU A 173 -7.60 -17.71 19.94
C LEU A 173 -8.50 -17.08 18.88
N LEU A 174 -7.89 -16.53 17.83
CA LEU A 174 -8.59 -16.00 16.66
C LEU A 174 -8.19 -16.79 15.43
N ARG A 175 -9.18 -17.41 14.78
CA ARG A 175 -9.04 -17.97 13.44
C ARG A 175 -9.40 -16.92 12.41
N LEU A 176 -8.59 -16.76 11.38
CA LEU A 176 -8.86 -15.78 10.32
C LEU A 176 -9.64 -16.47 9.20
N ASP A 177 -10.89 -16.08 9.04
CA ASP A 177 -11.71 -16.48 7.91
C ASP A 177 -11.48 -15.49 6.76
N ILE A 178 -10.83 -15.99 5.72
CA ILE A 178 -10.44 -15.23 4.55
C ILE A 178 -11.38 -15.60 3.41
N SER A 179 -12.14 -14.63 2.93
CA SER A 179 -12.99 -14.75 1.75
C SER A 179 -12.42 -13.87 0.64
N ALA A 180 -12.24 -14.44 -0.55
CA ALA A 180 -11.65 -13.73 -1.68
C ALA A 180 -12.52 -13.88 -2.94
N GLU A 181 -12.53 -12.83 -3.75
CA GLU A 181 -13.00 -12.85 -5.14
C GLU A 181 -11.78 -12.61 -6.04
N GLU A 182 -11.42 -13.61 -6.84
CA GLU A 182 -10.25 -13.52 -7.73
C GLU A 182 -10.46 -12.51 -8.85
N ALA A 183 -9.44 -11.70 -9.10
CA ALA A 183 -9.38 -10.84 -10.27
C ALA A 183 -9.19 -11.69 -11.55
N LYS A 184 -9.52 -11.10 -12.70
CA LYS A 184 -9.16 -11.69 -14.00
C LYS A 184 -7.64 -11.69 -14.12
N SER A 185 -7.05 -12.87 -14.38
CA SER A 185 -5.59 -12.97 -14.48
C SER A 185 -5.04 -12.54 -15.83
N LYS A 186 -5.80 -12.76 -16.91
CA LYS A 186 -5.35 -12.46 -18.27
C LYS A 186 -5.57 -10.99 -18.58
N GLU A 187 -4.51 -10.34 -19.04
CA GLU A 187 -4.53 -8.95 -19.46
C GLU A 187 -3.94 -8.82 -20.87
N PHE A 188 -4.56 -7.95 -21.65
CA PHE A 188 -4.06 -7.50 -22.94
C PHE A 188 -4.00 -5.99 -22.88
N GLY A 189 -2.88 -5.43 -23.33
CA GLY A 189 -2.69 -3.99 -23.40
C GLY A 189 -2.05 -3.59 -24.71
N PHE A 190 -2.30 -2.36 -25.12
CA PHE A 190 -1.58 -1.72 -26.20
C PHE A 190 -1.36 -0.26 -25.82
N TRP A 191 -0.31 0.34 -26.35
CA TRP A 191 -0.01 1.76 -26.16
C TRP A 191 0.54 2.34 -27.45
N VAL A 192 0.35 3.65 -27.59
CA VAL A 192 0.96 4.48 -28.62
C VAL A 192 1.51 5.72 -27.94
N GLY A 193 2.64 6.20 -28.42
CA GLY A 193 3.33 7.33 -27.81
C GLY A 193 4.22 8.07 -28.80
N PHE A 194 4.80 9.16 -28.33
CA PHE A 194 5.78 9.91 -29.09
C PHE A 194 6.89 10.34 -28.13
N ASP A 195 8.13 10.04 -28.50
CA ASP A 195 9.32 10.50 -27.82
C ASP A 195 10.11 11.41 -28.76
N THR A 196 10.71 12.47 -28.23
CA THR A 196 11.45 13.43 -29.06
C THR A 196 12.68 12.81 -29.73
N TYR A 197 13.30 11.80 -29.12
CA TYR A 197 14.48 11.12 -29.63
C TYR A 197 14.12 9.87 -30.45
N GLU A 198 13.20 9.03 -29.97
CA GLU A 198 12.79 7.80 -30.65
C GLU A 198 11.68 7.99 -31.70
N GLY A 199 11.01 9.14 -31.69
CA GLY A 199 9.86 9.44 -32.54
C GLY A 199 8.58 8.75 -32.09
N ALA A 200 7.68 8.48 -33.05
CA ALA A 200 6.47 7.74 -32.77
C ALA A 200 6.77 6.28 -32.37
N LEU A 201 6.06 5.79 -31.35
CA LEU A 201 6.18 4.42 -30.86
C LEU A 201 4.80 3.79 -30.64
N ALA A 202 4.76 2.47 -30.77
CA ALA A 202 3.58 1.67 -30.48
C ALA A 202 4.01 0.31 -29.91
N GLY A 203 3.21 -0.22 -28.99
CA GLY A 203 3.48 -1.51 -28.39
C GLY A 203 2.22 -2.26 -28.01
N VAL A 204 2.39 -3.56 -27.82
CA VAL A 204 1.37 -4.48 -27.35
C VAL A 204 1.94 -5.34 -26.23
N GLN A 205 1.09 -5.73 -25.29
CA GLN A 205 1.45 -6.67 -24.23
C GLN A 205 0.35 -7.69 -24.02
N VAL A 206 0.78 -8.90 -23.67
CA VAL A 206 -0.07 -9.97 -23.15
C VAL A 206 0.49 -10.38 -21.79
N GLY A 207 -0.39 -10.55 -20.81
CA GLY A 207 0.00 -10.94 -19.47
C GLY A 207 -0.94 -11.99 -18.89
N ASP A 208 -0.39 -12.85 -18.04
CA ASP A 208 -1.14 -13.67 -17.10
C ASP A 208 -0.63 -13.40 -15.69
N ARG A 209 -1.45 -12.77 -14.85
CA ARG A 209 -1.10 -12.43 -13.47
C ARG A 209 -0.91 -13.67 -12.59
N ASP A 210 -1.48 -14.80 -12.98
CA ASP A 210 -1.59 -15.99 -12.14
C ASP A 210 -1.08 -17.23 -12.89
N LEU A 211 0.19 -17.19 -13.30
CA LEU A 211 0.79 -18.29 -14.03
C LEU A 211 0.69 -19.59 -13.20
N PHE A 212 -0.05 -20.57 -13.74
CA PHE A 212 -0.33 -21.87 -13.13
C PHE A 212 -1.00 -21.81 -11.73
N GLY A 213 -1.69 -20.72 -11.38
CA GLY A 213 -2.41 -20.65 -10.10
C GLY A 213 -1.53 -20.32 -8.89
N TYR A 214 -0.29 -19.85 -9.09
CA TYR A 214 0.66 -19.54 -8.01
C TYR A 214 0.77 -18.03 -7.70
N GLY A 215 -0.02 -17.18 -8.34
CA GLY A 215 0.02 -15.72 -8.19
C GLY A 215 1.35 -15.12 -8.66
N ARG A 216 1.93 -15.72 -9.71
CA ARG A 216 3.21 -15.33 -10.32
C ARG A 216 2.96 -14.69 -11.69
N PRO A 217 2.96 -13.35 -11.79
CA PRO A 217 2.72 -12.70 -13.06
C PRO A 217 3.78 -13.01 -14.11
N VAL A 218 3.34 -13.26 -15.34
CA VAL A 218 4.18 -13.24 -16.53
C VAL A 218 3.58 -12.31 -17.57
N THR A 219 4.39 -11.38 -18.07
CA THR A 219 4.02 -10.45 -19.12
C THR A 219 5.01 -10.58 -20.28
N ALA A 220 4.50 -10.60 -21.50
CA ALA A 220 5.30 -10.50 -22.71
C ALA A 220 4.86 -9.26 -23.48
N SER A 221 5.83 -8.46 -23.93
CA SER A 221 5.55 -7.24 -24.69
C SER A 221 6.46 -7.09 -25.90
N ILE A 222 5.93 -6.42 -26.91
CA ILE A 222 6.65 -6.00 -28.10
C ILE A 222 6.37 -4.51 -28.30
N GLU A 223 7.42 -3.74 -28.54
CA GLU A 223 7.37 -2.31 -28.78
C GLU A 223 8.22 -1.97 -30.00
N VAL A 224 7.67 -1.10 -30.86
CA VAL A 224 8.33 -0.61 -32.07
C VAL A 224 8.29 0.92 -32.04
N SER A 225 9.44 1.55 -32.24
CA SER A 225 9.58 2.98 -32.48
C SER A 225 10.33 3.23 -33.80
N GLN A 226 10.49 4.49 -34.20
CA GLN A 226 11.24 4.81 -35.41
C GLN A 226 12.73 4.44 -35.30
N ARG A 227 13.24 4.27 -34.07
CA ARG A 227 14.64 3.94 -33.80
C ARG A 227 14.85 2.62 -33.07
N SER A 228 13.81 1.98 -32.53
CA SER A 228 13.94 0.81 -31.68
C SER A 228 12.94 -0.29 -32.02
N TYR A 229 13.40 -1.53 -31.92
CA TYR A 229 12.53 -2.71 -31.85
C TYR A 229 12.86 -3.44 -30.56
N ARG A 230 11.90 -3.57 -29.64
CA ARG A 230 12.09 -4.19 -28.33
C ARG A 230 11.07 -5.31 -28.13
N GLY A 231 11.54 -6.46 -27.67
CA GLY A 231 10.70 -7.52 -27.14
C GLY A 231 11.19 -7.91 -25.75
N GLU A 232 10.27 -8.09 -24.80
CA GLU A 232 10.61 -8.51 -23.44
C GLU A 232 9.61 -9.51 -22.87
N ILE A 233 10.11 -10.34 -21.97
CA ILE A 233 9.34 -11.22 -21.09
C ILE A 233 9.72 -10.87 -19.65
N LEU A 234 8.72 -10.61 -18.84
CA LEU A 234 8.82 -10.28 -17.43
C LEU A 234 8.13 -11.38 -16.61
N TYR A 235 8.85 -12.04 -15.74
CA TYR A 235 8.33 -12.94 -14.71
C TYR A 235 8.54 -12.32 -13.34
N GLN A 236 7.55 -12.43 -12.47
CA GLN A 236 7.65 -11.96 -11.09
C GLN A 236 7.09 -12.99 -10.10
N ASP A 237 7.79 -13.19 -8.99
CA ASP A 237 7.31 -13.92 -7.81
C ASP A 237 7.24 -12.93 -6.63
N PRO A 238 6.03 -12.45 -6.25
CA PRO A 238 5.87 -11.45 -5.19
C PRO A 238 6.16 -12.01 -3.79
N PHE A 239 6.24 -13.32 -3.62
CA PHE A 239 6.52 -13.99 -2.35
C PHE A 239 7.57 -15.09 -2.55
N PHE A 240 8.71 -14.71 -3.12
CA PHE A 240 9.75 -15.65 -3.51
C PHE A 240 10.14 -16.55 -2.32
N LEU A 241 10.10 -17.88 -2.54
CA LEU A 241 10.35 -18.89 -1.51
C LEU A 241 9.47 -18.76 -0.25
N ASP A 242 8.22 -18.31 -0.40
CA ASP A 242 7.28 -18.07 0.71
C ASP A 242 7.82 -17.05 1.75
N THR A 243 8.57 -16.05 1.28
CA THR A 243 9.10 -14.95 2.08
C THR A 243 8.53 -13.59 1.63
N ASP A 244 8.93 -12.52 2.30
CA ASP A 244 8.58 -11.14 1.90
C ASP A 244 9.56 -10.57 0.84
N PHE A 245 10.39 -11.42 0.22
CA PHE A 245 11.21 -11.05 -0.92
C PHE A 245 10.39 -11.12 -2.22
N VAL A 246 10.60 -10.12 -3.08
CA VAL A 246 10.08 -10.09 -4.44
C VAL A 246 11.22 -10.48 -5.38
N PHE A 247 10.98 -11.48 -6.22
CA PHE A 247 11.91 -11.86 -7.27
C PHE A 247 11.35 -11.47 -8.63
N THR A 248 12.16 -10.81 -9.44
CA THR A 248 11.81 -10.38 -10.79
C THR A 248 12.86 -10.89 -11.76
N ALA A 249 12.42 -11.56 -12.83
CA ALA A 249 13.27 -11.99 -13.93
C ALA A 249 12.77 -11.37 -15.23
N ARG A 250 13.65 -10.66 -15.93
CA ARG A 250 13.38 -10.05 -17.22
C ARG A 250 14.34 -10.63 -18.26
N ALA A 251 13.79 -11.07 -19.38
CA ALA A 251 14.55 -11.37 -20.59
C ALA A 251 14.12 -10.38 -21.67
N ALA A 252 15.08 -9.73 -22.32
CA ALA A 252 14.80 -8.71 -23.34
C ALA A 252 15.74 -8.84 -24.53
N ALA A 253 15.21 -8.61 -25.72
CA ALA A 253 15.98 -8.39 -26.94
C ALA A 253 15.58 -7.05 -27.52
N LEU A 254 16.57 -6.22 -27.88
CA LEU A 254 16.32 -4.94 -28.51
C LEU A 254 17.34 -4.60 -29.59
N THR A 255 16.86 -4.03 -30.68
CA THR A 255 17.68 -3.34 -31.67
C THR A 255 17.44 -1.85 -31.50
N PHE A 256 18.49 -1.04 -31.45
CA PHE A 256 18.38 0.41 -31.36
C PHE A 256 19.33 1.08 -32.35
N ASN A 257 18.81 2.03 -33.13
CA ASN A 257 19.55 2.86 -34.06
C ASN A 257 19.93 4.20 -33.39
N TYR A 258 21.19 4.30 -32.96
CA TYR A 258 21.77 5.54 -32.45
C TYR A 258 22.33 6.37 -33.61
N ASP A 259 22.57 7.65 -33.33
CA ASP A 259 23.28 8.49 -34.27
C ASP A 259 24.71 7.94 -34.49
N GLY A 260 24.95 7.42 -35.70
CA GLY A 260 26.24 6.87 -36.14
C GLY A 260 26.46 5.36 -35.95
N TYR A 261 25.58 4.65 -35.23
CA TYR A 261 25.67 3.18 -35.12
C TYR A 261 24.36 2.51 -34.72
N THR A 262 24.14 1.30 -35.20
CA THR A 262 23.04 0.43 -34.75
C THR A 262 23.58 -0.66 -33.84
N LYS A 263 22.90 -0.89 -32.71
CA LYS A 263 23.21 -2.00 -31.79
C LYS A 263 22.05 -2.97 -31.66
N PHE A 264 22.39 -4.24 -31.54
CA PHE A 264 21.53 -5.31 -31.07
C PHE A 264 21.99 -5.75 -29.69
N GLU A 265 21.05 -5.86 -28.75
CA GLU A 265 21.29 -6.28 -27.37
C GLU A 265 20.33 -7.41 -26.99
N LEU A 266 20.88 -8.49 -26.44
CA LEU A 266 20.12 -9.56 -25.81
C LEU A 266 20.53 -9.61 -24.34
N GLY A 267 19.56 -9.46 -23.44
CA GLY A 267 19.82 -9.31 -22.02
C GLY A 267 18.90 -10.14 -21.13
N GLY A 268 19.45 -10.61 -20.02
CA GLY A 268 18.72 -11.10 -18.86
C GLY A 268 18.99 -10.19 -17.67
N ARG A 269 17.96 -9.90 -16.87
CA ARG A 269 18.06 -9.16 -15.61
C ARG A 269 17.27 -9.89 -14.54
N PHE A 270 17.92 -10.19 -13.43
CA PHE A 270 17.34 -10.79 -12.24
C PHE A 270 17.44 -9.78 -11.10
N GLU A 271 16.35 -9.63 -10.35
CA GLU A 271 16.26 -8.69 -9.26
C GLU A 271 15.59 -9.38 -8.08
N LEU A 272 16.20 -9.22 -6.90
CA LEU A 272 15.66 -9.70 -5.63
C LEU A 272 15.52 -8.49 -4.71
N SER A 273 14.29 -8.06 -4.45
CA SER A 273 14.01 -6.91 -3.59
C SER A 273 13.26 -7.30 -2.32
N ARG A 274 13.40 -6.46 -1.29
CA ARG A 274 12.66 -6.61 -0.04
C ARG A 274 12.46 -5.26 0.62
N LYS A 275 11.25 -5.07 1.15
CA LYS A 275 10.96 -3.96 2.06
C LYS A 275 11.59 -4.21 3.42
N ILE A 276 12.51 -3.32 3.79
CA ILE A 276 13.18 -3.33 5.09
C ILE A 276 12.30 -2.64 6.12
N THR A 277 11.68 -1.52 5.72
CA THR A 277 10.70 -0.80 6.52
C THR A 277 9.48 -0.44 5.66
N LYS A 278 8.52 0.30 6.22
CA LYS A 278 7.37 0.82 5.46
C LYS A 278 7.80 1.73 4.29
N ASN A 279 8.94 2.42 4.45
CA ASN A 279 9.42 3.47 3.55
C ASN A 279 10.73 3.10 2.86
N ASP A 280 11.38 1.99 3.24
CA ASP A 280 12.70 1.60 2.75
C ASP A 280 12.65 0.24 2.06
N GLU A 281 13.21 0.16 0.86
CA GLU A 281 13.31 -1.04 0.05
C GLU A 281 14.72 -1.20 -0.49
N ALA A 282 15.30 -2.39 -0.29
CA ALA A 282 16.60 -2.75 -0.82
C ALA A 282 16.43 -3.81 -1.92
N ALA A 283 17.24 -3.72 -2.97
CA ALA A 283 17.25 -4.67 -4.07
C ALA A 283 18.67 -5.05 -4.48
N LEU A 284 18.86 -6.34 -4.76
CA LEU A 284 20.06 -6.87 -5.42
C LEU A 284 19.71 -7.19 -6.87
N ILE A 285 20.55 -6.74 -7.78
CA ILE A 285 20.35 -6.85 -9.22
C ILE A 285 21.52 -7.62 -9.82
N PHE A 286 21.22 -8.55 -10.71
CA PHE A 286 22.19 -9.18 -11.57
C PHE A 286 21.72 -9.08 -13.01
N SER A 287 22.55 -8.55 -13.91
CA SER A 287 22.23 -8.48 -15.32
C SER A 287 23.35 -9.02 -16.18
N VAL A 288 22.97 -9.69 -17.27
CA VAL A 288 23.86 -10.28 -18.26
C VAL A 288 23.37 -9.82 -19.61
N ARG A 289 24.21 -9.10 -20.35
CA ARG A 289 23.87 -8.52 -21.65
C ARG A 289 24.91 -8.90 -22.68
N ARG A 290 24.46 -9.36 -23.84
CA ARG A 290 25.29 -9.55 -25.02
C ARG A 290 24.97 -8.44 -26.00
N VAL A 291 25.95 -7.60 -26.29
CA VAL A 291 25.80 -6.47 -27.21
C VAL A 291 26.57 -6.77 -28.50
N LYS A 292 25.95 -6.45 -29.62
CA LYS A 292 26.55 -6.50 -30.94
C LYS A 292 26.23 -5.21 -31.69
N ILE A 293 27.25 -4.46 -32.08
CA ILE A 293 27.11 -3.39 -33.07
C ILE A 293 26.91 -4.05 -34.43
N THR A 294 25.77 -3.76 -35.06
CA THR A 294 25.36 -4.39 -36.33
C THR A 294 25.71 -3.53 -37.54
N ASP A 295 25.72 -2.22 -37.37
CA ASP A 295 26.06 -1.25 -38.41
C ASP A 295 26.71 -0.01 -37.78
N SER A 296 27.62 0.65 -38.50
CA SER A 296 28.23 1.89 -38.03
C SER A 296 28.79 2.76 -39.15
N GLU A 297 28.62 4.07 -38.99
CA GLU A 297 29.19 5.12 -39.81
C GLU A 297 30.42 5.78 -39.16
N ILE A 298 30.78 5.39 -37.93
CA ILE A 298 31.85 6.00 -37.13
C ILE A 298 33.21 5.69 -37.76
N LYS A 299 33.95 6.76 -38.11
CA LYS A 299 35.31 6.67 -38.64
C LYS A 299 36.28 7.56 -37.85
N PRO A 300 37.53 7.10 -37.65
CA PRO A 300 38.08 5.77 -37.95
C PRO A 300 37.55 4.65 -37.02
N GLU A 301 37.53 3.39 -37.50
CA GLU A 301 36.92 2.23 -36.80
C GLU A 301 37.43 1.99 -35.37
N PHE A 302 38.66 2.38 -35.05
CA PHE A 302 39.19 2.20 -33.69
C PHE A 302 38.40 2.98 -32.63
N LEU A 303 37.69 4.04 -33.02
CA LEU A 303 36.82 4.82 -32.12
C LEU A 303 35.58 4.04 -31.69
N LEU A 304 35.20 2.99 -32.43
CA LEU A 304 34.04 2.16 -32.13
C LEU A 304 34.30 1.19 -30.97
N GLY A 305 35.56 0.81 -30.75
CA GLY A 305 35.92 -0.25 -29.82
C GLY A 305 35.40 -1.64 -30.25
N PRO A 306 35.26 -2.59 -29.31
CA PRO A 306 34.77 -3.93 -29.61
C PRO A 306 33.33 -3.93 -30.13
N THR A 307 33.10 -4.51 -31.31
CA THR A 307 31.74 -4.63 -31.91
C THR A 307 30.87 -5.70 -31.26
N LYS A 308 31.47 -6.63 -30.50
CA LYS A 308 30.77 -7.70 -29.79
C LYS A 308 31.36 -7.82 -28.40
N TYR A 309 30.53 -7.68 -27.38
CA TYR A 309 30.97 -7.76 -26.01
C TYR A 309 29.85 -8.25 -25.09
N PHE A 310 30.25 -8.74 -23.93
CA PHE A 310 29.35 -9.07 -22.84
C PHE A 310 29.49 -8.02 -21.75
N VAL A 311 28.36 -7.63 -21.19
CA VAL A 311 28.29 -6.77 -20.01
C VAL A 311 27.55 -7.54 -18.94
N ASN A 312 28.27 -7.88 -17.88
CA ASN A 312 27.68 -8.42 -16.67
C ASN A 312 27.70 -7.30 -15.64
N THR A 313 26.60 -7.11 -14.93
CA THR A 313 26.49 -6.06 -13.93
C THR A 313 25.90 -6.66 -12.67
N VAL A 314 26.52 -6.38 -11.52
CA VAL A 314 25.92 -6.60 -10.21
C VAL A 314 25.57 -5.23 -9.64
N GLY A 315 24.30 -5.04 -9.30
CA GLY A 315 23.76 -3.79 -8.78
C GLY A 315 23.19 -3.95 -7.39
N LEU A 316 23.33 -2.93 -6.56
CA LEU A 316 22.60 -2.78 -5.31
C LEU A 316 21.82 -1.48 -5.34
N THR A 317 20.52 -1.57 -5.08
CA THR A 317 19.62 -0.41 -5.05
C THR A 317 19.01 -0.26 -3.66
N ASN A 318 18.94 0.97 -3.16
CA ASN A 318 18.18 1.34 -1.97
C ASN A 318 17.20 2.47 -2.28
N THR A 319 15.92 2.24 -2.04
CA THR A 319 14.83 3.18 -2.28
C THR A 319 14.19 3.61 -0.97
N LEU A 320 14.24 4.91 -0.67
CA LEU A 320 13.54 5.54 0.44
C LEU A 320 12.37 6.37 -0.12
N ASP A 321 11.13 5.96 0.14
CA ASP A 321 9.91 6.63 -0.32
C ASP A 321 9.07 7.14 0.86
N PHE A 322 9.06 8.46 1.05
CA PHE A 322 8.26 9.17 2.05
C PHE A 322 7.11 9.97 1.42
N ARG A 323 6.77 9.71 0.15
CA ARG A 323 5.67 10.40 -0.52
C ARG A 323 4.32 9.96 0.05
N GLU A 324 3.39 10.90 0.18
CA GLU A 324 2.01 10.61 0.59
C GLU A 324 1.20 9.95 -0.54
N SER A 325 1.51 10.27 -1.80
CA SER A 325 0.94 9.64 -2.97
C SER A 325 1.97 9.50 -4.10
N PRO A 326 2.03 8.35 -4.78
CA PRO A 326 2.98 8.12 -5.87
C PRO A 326 2.59 8.85 -7.18
N TYR A 327 1.35 9.33 -7.31
CA TYR A 327 0.83 9.94 -8.54
C TYR A 327 0.67 11.46 -8.45
N VAL A 328 0.31 11.96 -7.26
CA VAL A 328 0.13 13.39 -7.00
C VAL A 328 0.94 13.67 -5.77
N ASN A 329 2.03 14.42 -5.91
CA ASN A 329 3.00 14.58 -4.84
C ASN A 329 2.91 15.99 -4.24
N PRO A 330 1.96 16.28 -3.33
CA PRO A 330 1.92 17.59 -2.67
C PRO A 330 3.04 17.74 -1.63
N ARG A 331 3.53 16.63 -1.04
CA ARG A 331 4.55 16.58 0.02
C ARG A 331 5.29 15.24 0.07
N GLY A 332 6.56 15.27 0.51
CA GLY A 332 7.42 14.10 0.72
C GLY A 332 8.62 14.05 -0.24
N PHE A 333 9.49 13.05 -0.08
CA PHE A 333 10.65 12.83 -0.94
C PHE A 333 10.80 11.36 -1.32
N LEU A 334 11.42 11.13 -2.49
CA LEU A 334 11.85 9.82 -2.96
C LEU A 334 13.36 9.89 -3.21
N ILE A 335 14.13 9.03 -2.56
CA ILE A 335 15.57 8.87 -2.80
C ILE A 335 15.79 7.47 -3.34
N ASN A 336 16.45 7.37 -4.49
CA ASN A 336 16.86 6.10 -5.07
C ASN A 336 18.37 6.11 -5.27
N ASN A 337 19.09 5.27 -4.54
CA ASN A 337 20.54 5.08 -4.68
C ASN A 337 20.79 3.76 -5.39
N THR A 338 21.52 3.78 -6.49
CA THR A 338 21.94 2.55 -7.19
C THR A 338 23.45 2.55 -7.34
N LEU A 339 24.08 1.46 -6.95
CA LEU A 339 25.49 1.18 -7.15
C LEU A 339 25.61 -0.04 -8.05
N ASP A 340 26.19 0.13 -9.23
CA ASP A 340 26.41 -0.93 -10.22
C ASP A 340 27.92 -1.16 -10.41
N VAL A 341 28.34 -2.43 -10.48
CA VAL A 341 29.73 -2.88 -10.72
C VAL A 341 29.79 -3.78 -11.95
#